data_AF-A0AAW0C6E5-F1
#
_entry.id   AF-A0AAW0C6E5-F1
#
_cell.length_a   1.000
_cell.length_b   1.000
_cell.length_c   1.000
_cell.angle_alpha   90.00
_cell.angle_beta   90.00
_cell.angle_gamma   90.00
#
_symmetry.space_group_name_H-M   'P 1'
#
loop_
_entity.id
_entity.type
_entity.pdbx_description
1 polymer ?
#
loop_
_entity_poly.entity_id
_entity_poly.type
_entity_poly.pdbx_seq_one_letter_code
_entity_poly.pdbx_strand_id
1 'polypeptide(L)'
;MRLDIVNYYNQHGAKVHLPLGIPGANTEAVDSFVDFYDYALLDGRRLTSTNYSRRGAASSLIQVHFNGEPHAGEIRHLFRHRQQGILDSEKTVLAFIEWLVPTLDTPMENNDFPWHDFPELGVETWARGQYAAPNEAGFPPQVLPLADIQCQVARGVVGYCIPPIWITTTMDRVRLK
;
A
#
# COMPACT_ATOMS: atom_id res chain seq x y z
N MET A 1 -8.56 10.19 0.97
CA MET A 1 -9.36 9.01 1.38
C MET A 1 -10.74 8.93 0.72
N ARG A 2 -11.67 9.90 0.87
CA ARG A 2 -13.04 9.77 0.28
C ARG A 2 -13.04 9.65 -1.25
N LEU A 3 -12.23 10.47 -1.93
CA LEU A 3 -12.05 10.36 -3.38
C LEU A 3 -11.50 8.98 -3.77
N ASP A 4 -10.60 8.42 -2.96
CA ASP A 4 -9.98 7.12 -3.22
C ASP A 4 -10.97 5.97 -3.04
N ILE A 5 -11.91 6.08 -2.10
CA ILE A 5 -13.03 5.13 -1.94
C ILE A 5 -13.96 5.20 -3.16
N VAL A 6 -14.26 6.40 -3.66
CA VAL A 6 -15.04 6.58 -4.90
C VAL A 6 -14.32 5.94 -6.08
N ASN A 7 -13.01 6.19 -6.22
CA ASN A 7 -12.19 5.61 -7.28
C ASN A 7 -12.18 4.09 -7.19
N TYR A 8 -11.98 3.54 -5.99
CA TYR A 8 -12.01 2.10 -5.74
C TYR A 8 -13.33 1.47 -6.22
N TYR A 9 -14.48 1.99 -5.79
CA TYR A 9 -15.77 1.44 -6.20
C TYR A 9 -16.02 1.58 -7.71
N ASN A 10 -15.69 2.72 -8.30
CA ASN A 10 -15.89 2.96 -9.73
C ASN A 10 -14.99 2.08 -10.61
N GLN A 11 -13.77 1.76 -10.16
CA GLN A 11 -12.91 0.77 -10.82
C GLN A 11 -13.51 -0.63 -10.82
N HIS A 12 -14.36 -0.95 -9.84
CA HIS A 12 -15.07 -2.22 -9.72
C HIS A 12 -16.50 -2.16 -10.31
N GLY A 13 -16.79 -1.17 -11.16
CA GLY A 13 -18.04 -1.06 -11.90
C GLY A 13 -19.21 -0.48 -11.10
N ALA A 14 -19.00 -0.11 -9.84
CA ALA A 14 -19.99 0.69 -9.14
C ALA A 14 -20.09 2.08 -9.79
N LYS A 15 -21.23 2.75 -9.63
CA LYS A 15 -21.46 4.10 -10.15
C LYS A 15 -21.65 5.05 -8.99
N VAL A 16 -20.57 5.36 -8.27
CA VAL A 16 -20.60 6.23 -7.10
C VAL A 16 -19.97 7.60 -7.37
N HIS A 17 -20.47 8.64 -6.70
CA HIS A 17 -19.94 10.00 -6.78
C HIS A 17 -19.74 10.60 -5.39
N LEU A 18 -18.95 11.68 -5.31
CA LEU A 18 -18.78 12.43 -4.07
C LEU A 18 -20.11 13.09 -3.67
N PRO A 19 -20.48 13.16 -2.37
CA PRO A 19 -21.81 13.65 -1.96
C PRO A 19 -22.05 15.14 -2.29
N LEU A 20 -20.98 15.92 -2.45
CA LEU A 20 -21.01 17.33 -2.84
C LEU A 20 -20.58 17.54 -4.30
N GLY A 21 -20.42 16.46 -5.07
CA GLY A 21 -20.06 16.50 -6.49
C GLY A 21 -21.26 16.68 -7.40
N ILE A 22 -21.01 16.82 -8.70
CA ILE A 22 -22.06 16.82 -9.72
C ILE A 22 -22.51 15.37 -9.92
N PRO A 23 -23.78 15.01 -9.64
CA PRO A 23 -24.25 13.65 -9.80
C PRO A 23 -24.33 13.29 -11.29
N GLY A 24 -23.84 12.09 -11.63
CA GLY A 24 -24.04 11.50 -12.94
C GLY A 24 -25.41 10.81 -13.03
N ALA A 25 -25.88 10.53 -14.26
CA ALA A 25 -27.07 9.72 -14.44
C ALA A 25 -26.86 8.31 -13.85
N ASN A 26 -27.80 7.85 -13.02
CA ASN A 26 -27.76 6.55 -12.34
C ASN A 26 -26.50 6.35 -11.47
N THR A 27 -26.04 7.41 -10.79
CA THR A 27 -24.98 7.31 -9.79
C THR A 27 -25.51 7.51 -8.38
N GLU A 28 -24.94 6.83 -7.39
CA GLU A 28 -25.26 7.01 -5.97
C GLU A 28 -24.16 7.80 -5.25
N ALA A 29 -24.53 8.57 -4.23
CA ALA A 29 -23.52 9.24 -3.41
C ALA A 29 -22.75 8.19 -2.60
N VAL A 30 -21.43 8.35 -2.50
CA VAL A 30 -20.62 7.51 -1.62
C VAL A 30 -21.05 7.73 -0.17
N ASP A 31 -21.15 6.65 0.59
CA ASP A 31 -21.47 6.72 2.01
C ASP A 31 -20.37 7.52 2.75
N SER A 32 -20.77 8.15 3.84
CA SER A 32 -19.87 8.92 4.71
C SER A 32 -19.32 8.09 5.87
N PHE A 33 -19.89 6.92 6.14
CA PHE A 33 -19.53 6.06 7.28
C PHE A 33 -18.39 5.10 6.94
N VAL A 34 -17.36 5.14 7.78
CA VAL A 34 -16.17 4.30 7.69
C VAL A 34 -15.86 3.76 9.09
N ASP A 35 -15.72 2.44 9.21
CA ASP A 35 -15.23 1.78 10.42
C ASP A 35 -13.70 1.63 10.32
N PHE A 36 -12.92 2.19 11.23
CA PHE A 36 -11.47 2.05 11.23
C PHE A 36 -11.00 0.92 12.15
N TYR A 37 -9.92 0.25 11.75
CA TYR A 37 -9.27 -0.79 12.54
C TYR A 37 -7.85 -0.37 12.92
N ASP A 38 -7.48 -0.64 14.17
CA ASP A 38 -6.10 -0.46 14.65
C ASP A 38 -5.15 -1.44 13.98
N TYR A 39 -5.64 -2.64 13.67
CA TYR A 39 -4.87 -3.69 13.05
C TYR A 39 -5.72 -4.67 12.23
N ALA A 40 -5.04 -5.40 11.34
CA ALA A 40 -5.57 -6.57 10.67
C ALA A 40 -4.54 -7.70 10.69
N LEU A 41 -4.96 -8.92 10.36
CA LEU A 41 -4.05 -10.07 10.28
C LEU A 41 -3.78 -10.43 8.82
N LEU A 42 -2.50 -10.50 8.47
CA LEU A 42 -2.02 -11.03 7.19
C LEU A 42 -1.06 -12.19 7.51
N ASP A 43 -1.40 -13.41 7.11
CA ASP A 43 -0.64 -14.63 7.41
C ASP A 43 -0.23 -14.81 8.87
N GLY A 44 -1.16 -14.46 9.77
CA GLY A 44 -0.97 -14.51 11.22
C GLY A 44 -0.07 -13.40 11.79
N ARG A 45 0.37 -12.44 10.97
CA ARG A 45 1.10 -11.25 11.42
C ARG A 45 0.17 -10.05 11.50
N ARG A 46 0.43 -9.20 12.49
CA ARG A 46 -0.34 -7.98 12.70
C ARG A 46 0.14 -6.90 11.74
N LEU A 47 -0.75 -6.44 10.86
CA LEU A 47 -0.61 -5.20 10.11
C LEU A 47 -1.22 -4.06 10.92
N THR A 48 -0.52 -2.95 11.04
CA THR A 48 -1.00 -1.76 11.77
C THR A 48 -0.88 -0.52 10.91
N SER A 49 -1.78 0.44 11.08
CA SER A 49 -1.65 1.73 10.40
C SER A 49 -0.56 2.61 11.03
N THR A 50 0.15 3.39 10.20
CA THR A 50 1.24 4.28 10.68
C THR A 50 0.78 5.27 11.73
N ASN A 51 -0.46 5.76 11.62
CA ASN A 51 -1.03 6.76 12.54
C ASN A 51 -1.06 6.30 14.01
N TYR A 52 -1.06 4.99 14.26
CA TYR A 52 -1.07 4.41 15.62
C TYR A 52 0.29 3.85 16.05
N SER A 53 1.25 3.71 15.13
CA SER A 53 2.59 3.24 15.44
C SER A 53 3.43 4.35 16.08
N ARG A 54 3.39 4.46 17.42
CA ARG A 54 4.35 5.28 18.19
C ARG A 54 5.75 4.67 18.29
N ARG A 55 5.97 3.42 17.85
CA ARG A 55 7.21 2.65 18.13
C ARG A 55 7.84 1.89 16.97
N GLY A 56 7.29 1.93 15.76
CA GLY A 56 7.99 1.39 14.59
C GLY A 56 7.07 1.12 13.42
N ALA A 57 7.29 1.83 12.32
CA ALA A 57 6.63 1.66 11.02
C ALA A 57 6.96 0.32 10.33
N ALA A 58 7.45 -0.69 11.07
CA ALA A 58 7.76 -2.01 10.53
C ALA A 58 6.49 -2.83 10.27
N SER A 59 5.42 -2.62 11.04
CA SER A 59 4.15 -3.35 10.87
C SER A 59 3.16 -2.68 9.92
N SER A 60 3.50 -1.53 9.33
CA SER A 60 2.68 -0.81 8.35
C SER A 60 3.12 -1.05 6.91
N LEU A 61 4.31 -1.61 6.68
CA LEU A 61 4.87 -1.78 5.36
C LEU A 61 4.47 -3.11 4.73
N ILE A 62 4.05 -3.03 3.48
CA ILE A 62 3.50 -4.15 2.72
C ILE A 62 4.02 -4.13 1.29
N GLN A 63 3.87 -5.27 0.61
CA GLN A 63 4.10 -5.38 -0.81
C GLN A 63 2.81 -5.81 -1.52
N VAL A 64 2.55 -5.17 -2.66
CA VAL A 64 1.53 -5.57 -3.63
C VAL A 64 2.15 -5.93 -4.98
N HIS A 65 1.67 -6.97 -5.66
CA HIS A 65 1.97 -7.16 -7.09
C HIS A 65 0.91 -6.47 -7.94
N PHE A 66 1.33 -5.53 -8.79
CA PHE A 66 0.45 -4.78 -9.67
C PHE A 66 1.05 -4.75 -11.08
N ASN A 67 0.28 -5.14 -12.09
CA ASN A 67 0.76 -5.31 -13.47
C ASN A 67 2.00 -6.21 -13.62
N GLY A 68 2.17 -7.18 -12.72
CA GLY A 68 3.31 -8.11 -12.71
C GLY A 68 4.52 -7.62 -11.93
N GLU A 69 4.53 -6.36 -11.47
CA GLU A 69 5.66 -5.77 -10.75
C GLU A 69 5.36 -5.63 -9.24
N PRO A 70 6.36 -5.83 -8.37
CA PRO A 70 6.22 -5.59 -6.94
C PRO A 70 6.23 -4.09 -6.61
N HIS A 71 5.31 -3.68 -5.74
CA HIS A 71 5.25 -2.33 -5.20
C HIS A 71 5.22 -2.40 -3.67
N ALA A 72 6.19 -1.75 -3.03
CA ALA A 72 6.15 -1.56 -1.59
C ALA A 72 5.32 -0.31 -1.24
N GLY A 73 4.54 -0.41 -0.17
CA GLY A 73 3.70 0.68 0.30
C GLY A 73 3.55 0.68 1.81
N GLU A 74 3.11 1.81 2.34
CA GLU A 74 2.84 1.99 3.76
C GLU A 74 1.35 2.19 4.02
N ILE A 75 0.78 1.34 4.88
CA ILE A 75 -0.61 1.42 5.29
C ILE A 75 -0.82 2.62 6.22
N ARG A 76 -1.57 3.63 5.75
CA ARG A 76 -2.00 4.76 6.59
C ARG A 76 -3.28 4.46 7.34
N HIS A 77 -4.18 3.67 6.77
CA HIS A 77 -5.45 3.31 7.39
C HIS A 77 -5.87 1.89 7.01
N LEU A 78 -6.41 1.16 7.98
CA LEU A 78 -7.18 -0.06 7.76
C LEU A 78 -8.63 0.28 8.09
N PHE A 79 -9.55 -0.03 7.20
CA PHE A 79 -10.93 0.37 7.38
C PHE A 79 -11.90 -0.53 6.63
N ARG A 80 -13.17 -0.45 7.01
CA ARG A 80 -14.29 -0.99 6.26
C ARG A 80 -15.20 0.16 5.88
N HIS A 81 -15.66 0.15 4.63
CA HIS A 81 -16.62 1.12 4.14
C HIS A 81 -17.83 0.35 3.59
N ARG A 82 -19.02 0.69 4.09
CA ARG A 82 -20.27 0.10 3.60
C ARG A 82 -20.84 1.03 2.54
N GLN A 83 -21.11 0.49 1.35
CA GLN A 83 -21.79 1.23 0.29
C GLN A 83 -23.08 0.52 -0.07
N GLN A 84 -24.19 1.27 -0.03
CA GLN A 84 -25.48 0.75 -0.46
C GLN A 84 -25.40 0.29 -1.93
N GLY A 85 -26.07 -0.82 -2.25
CA GLY A 85 -26.06 -1.39 -3.60
C GLY A 85 -24.77 -2.13 -4.00
N ILE A 86 -23.71 -2.09 -3.18
CA ILE A 86 -22.48 -2.84 -3.42
C ILE A 86 -22.39 -4.04 -2.49
N LEU A 87 -22.62 -5.22 -3.08
CA LEU A 87 -22.48 -6.51 -2.40
C LEU A 87 -21.07 -6.65 -1.82
N ASP A 88 -20.97 -7.26 -0.63
CA ASP A 88 -19.74 -7.55 0.10
C ASP A 88 -18.90 -6.33 0.56
N SER A 89 -19.31 -5.08 0.29
CA SER A 89 -18.66 -3.88 0.82
C SER A 89 -18.53 -3.91 2.36
N GLU A 90 -19.51 -4.51 3.03
CA GLU A 90 -19.55 -4.69 4.49
C GLU A 90 -18.77 -5.90 5.03
N LYS A 91 -18.12 -6.68 4.16
CA LYS A 91 -17.24 -7.80 4.57
C LYS A 91 -15.78 -7.54 4.24
N THR A 92 -15.51 -6.65 3.29
CA THR A 92 -14.16 -6.37 2.82
C THR A 92 -13.48 -5.34 3.71
N VAL A 93 -12.35 -5.74 4.30
CA VAL A 93 -11.42 -4.78 4.90
C VAL A 93 -10.56 -4.20 3.78
N LEU A 94 -10.50 -2.87 3.73
CA LEU A 94 -9.70 -2.09 2.81
C LEU A 94 -8.49 -1.50 3.54
N ALA A 95 -7.41 -1.31 2.80
CA ALA A 95 -6.22 -0.60 3.24
C ALA A 95 -6.05 0.66 2.38
N PHE A 96 -5.85 1.81 3.03
CA PHE A 96 -5.35 3.01 2.38
C PHE A 96 -3.82 3.01 2.48
N ILE A 97 -3.16 3.04 1.33
CA ILE A 97 -1.74 2.82 1.18
C ILE A 97 -1.11 4.03 0.48
N GLU A 98 0.02 4.48 1.00
CA GLU A 98 0.92 5.38 0.28
C GLU A 98 2.11 4.58 -0.26
N TRP A 99 2.26 4.57 -1.59
CA TRP A 99 3.27 3.76 -2.27
C TRP A 99 4.65 4.40 -2.19
N LEU A 100 5.68 3.59 -1.92
CA LEU A 100 7.06 4.06 -1.92
C LEU A 100 7.51 4.36 -3.35
N VAL A 101 8.32 5.41 -3.53
CA VAL A 101 8.88 5.76 -4.84
C VAL A 101 10.24 5.07 -5.01
N PRO A 102 10.45 4.28 -6.09
CA PRO A 102 11.76 3.69 -6.38
C PRO A 102 12.82 4.79 -6.49
N THR A 103 14.02 4.54 -5.98
CA THR A 103 15.12 5.48 -6.22
C THR A 103 15.70 5.24 -7.62
N LEU A 104 15.79 6.29 -8.44
CA LEU A 104 16.49 6.25 -9.73
C LEU A 104 18.01 6.19 -9.54
N ASP A 105 18.48 6.77 -8.43
CA ASP A 105 19.87 6.83 -8.04
C ASP A 105 20.13 5.76 -6.97
N THR A 106 20.17 4.49 -7.35
CA THR A 106 20.95 3.55 -6.53
C THR A 106 22.38 4.10 -6.48
N PRO A 107 22.94 4.46 -5.32
CA PRO A 107 24.19 5.25 -5.23
C PRO A 107 25.46 4.53 -5.71
N MET A 108 25.33 3.49 -6.53
CA MET A 108 26.32 2.43 -6.67
C MET A 108 26.33 1.93 -8.11
N GLU A 109 26.68 2.83 -9.05
CA GLU A 109 26.97 2.49 -10.47
C GLU A 109 28.12 1.44 -10.61
N ASN A 110 28.83 1.11 -9.53
CA ASN A 110 30.04 0.27 -9.53
C ASN A 110 29.94 -1.03 -8.71
N ASN A 111 28.78 -1.69 -8.65
CA ASN A 111 28.64 -3.01 -8.00
C ASN A 111 28.89 -3.05 -6.47
N ASP A 112 28.99 -1.89 -5.82
CA ASP A 112 29.23 -1.79 -4.38
C ASP A 112 27.94 -1.99 -3.54
N PHE A 113 26.79 -2.30 -4.15
CA PHE A 113 25.56 -2.62 -3.41
C PHE A 113 25.80 -3.89 -2.57
N PRO A 114 25.86 -3.80 -1.23
CA PRO A 114 26.31 -4.92 -0.39
C PRO A 114 25.45 -6.19 -0.52
N TRP A 115 24.24 -6.06 -1.06
CA TRP A 115 23.28 -7.13 -1.25
C TRP A 115 23.24 -7.67 -2.68
N HIS A 116 24.06 -7.14 -3.60
CA HIS A 116 24.15 -7.64 -4.97
C HIS A 116 24.56 -9.11 -5.02
N ASP A 117 25.47 -9.51 -4.13
CA ASP A 117 25.94 -10.90 -4.00
C ASP A 117 24.90 -11.83 -3.34
N PHE A 118 23.78 -11.28 -2.85
CA PHE A 118 22.73 -12.02 -2.13
C PHE A 118 21.34 -11.74 -2.75
N PRO A 119 21.13 -12.09 -4.04
CA PRO A 119 19.87 -11.85 -4.74
C PRO A 119 18.67 -12.55 -4.06
N GLU A 120 18.91 -13.63 -3.32
CA GLU A 120 17.91 -14.33 -2.53
C GLU A 120 17.26 -13.49 -1.43
N LEU A 121 17.90 -12.38 -1.02
CA LEU A 121 17.34 -11.45 -0.04
C LEU A 121 16.25 -10.57 -0.63
N GLY A 122 16.15 -10.46 -1.97
CA GLY A 122 15.13 -9.65 -2.64
C GLY A 122 15.11 -8.20 -2.14
N VAL A 123 16.29 -7.58 -2.03
CA VAL A 123 16.41 -6.21 -1.50
C VAL A 123 16.06 -5.20 -2.58
N GLU A 124 15.05 -4.36 -2.29
CA GLU A 124 14.62 -3.27 -3.14
C GLU A 124 14.96 -1.91 -2.51
N THR A 125 15.15 -0.87 -3.33
CA THR A 125 15.62 0.46 -2.91
C THR A 125 14.59 1.54 -3.20
N TRP A 126 14.41 2.46 -2.25
CA TRP A 126 13.36 3.48 -2.30
C TRP A 126 13.88 4.84 -1.85
N ALA A 127 13.35 5.90 -2.46
CA ALA A 127 13.64 7.26 -2.04
C ALA A 127 13.07 7.49 -0.63
N ARG A 128 13.92 7.95 0.29
CA ARG A 128 13.56 8.05 1.70
C ARG A 128 12.46 9.08 1.94
N GLY A 129 11.36 8.64 2.55
CA GLY A 129 10.25 9.51 2.94
C GLY A 129 9.48 10.11 1.76
N GLN A 130 9.69 9.57 0.55
CA GLN A 130 8.95 9.95 -0.64
C GLN A 130 7.91 8.89 -0.95
N TYR A 131 6.71 9.36 -1.28
CA TYR A 131 5.58 8.53 -1.64
C TYR A 131 4.99 9.01 -2.95
N ALA A 132 4.47 8.08 -3.75
CA ALA A 132 3.84 8.38 -5.02
C ALA A 132 2.61 9.28 -4.81
N ALA A 133 2.39 10.18 -5.76
CA ALA A 133 1.21 11.03 -5.75
C ALA A 133 -0.08 10.20 -5.92
N PRO A 134 -1.24 10.68 -5.42
CA PRO A 134 -2.51 10.00 -5.64
C PRO A 134 -2.80 9.81 -7.13
N ASN A 135 -3.05 8.56 -7.54
CA ASN A 135 -3.30 8.16 -8.94
C ASN A 135 -2.12 8.41 -9.89
N GLU A 136 -0.89 8.45 -9.38
CA GLU A 136 0.30 8.50 -10.21
C GLU A 136 0.36 7.27 -11.15
N ALA A 137 0.67 7.52 -12.42
CA ALA A 137 0.73 6.46 -13.42
C ALA A 137 1.84 5.46 -13.07
N GLY A 138 1.55 4.17 -13.25
CA GLY A 138 2.49 3.09 -12.91
C GLY A 138 2.44 2.63 -11.46
N PHE A 139 1.67 3.29 -10.59
CA PHE A 139 1.45 2.83 -9.21
C PHE A 139 0.08 2.15 -9.05
N PRO A 140 -0.07 1.24 -8.07
CA PRO A 140 -1.37 0.67 -7.74
C PRO A 140 -2.34 1.73 -7.18
N PRO A 141 -3.66 1.47 -7.19
CA PRO A 141 -4.62 2.30 -6.47
C PRO A 141 -4.25 2.47 -5.00
N GLN A 142 -4.52 3.64 -4.42
CA GLN A 142 -4.24 3.90 -2.99
C GLN A 142 -5.18 3.13 -2.05
N VAL A 143 -6.30 2.61 -2.54
CA VAL A 143 -7.24 1.80 -1.76
C VAL A 143 -7.31 0.41 -2.39
N LEU A 144 -6.94 -0.59 -1.60
CA LEU A 144 -6.98 -2.00 -1.99
C LEU A 144 -7.64 -2.85 -0.90
N PRO A 145 -8.33 -3.95 -1.27
CA PRO A 145 -8.67 -5.02 -0.34
C PRO A 145 -7.42 -5.51 0.40
N LEU A 146 -7.57 -5.76 1.71
CA LEU A 146 -6.50 -6.37 2.50
C LEU A 146 -6.04 -7.71 1.91
N ALA A 147 -6.96 -8.44 1.27
CA ALA A 147 -6.68 -9.73 0.64
C ALA A 147 -5.74 -9.64 -0.59
N ASP A 148 -5.59 -8.44 -1.19
CA ASP A 148 -4.72 -8.23 -2.34
C ASP A 148 -3.27 -7.96 -1.92
N ILE A 149 -3.02 -7.77 -0.62
CA ILE A 149 -1.69 -7.59 -0.05
C ILE A 149 -1.00 -8.95 0.06
N GLN A 150 0.13 -9.12 -0.62
CA GLN A 150 0.86 -10.40 -0.63
C GLN A 150 1.59 -10.64 0.69
N CYS A 151 2.34 -9.66 1.19
CA CYS A 151 3.12 -9.85 2.41
C CYS A 151 3.46 -8.54 3.12
N GLN A 152 3.97 -8.68 4.35
CA GLN A 152 4.68 -7.62 5.05
C GLN A 152 6.11 -7.50 4.51
N VAL A 153 6.63 -6.28 4.50
CA VAL A 153 8.05 -6.03 4.17
C VAL A 153 8.77 -5.42 5.36
N ALA A 154 10.00 -5.86 5.59
CA ALA A 154 10.91 -5.20 6.52
C ALA A 154 11.57 -4.01 5.84
N ARG A 155 11.91 -2.96 6.60
CA ARG A 155 12.60 -1.78 6.08
C ARG A 155 13.86 -1.45 6.86
N GLY A 156 14.94 -1.19 6.13
CA GLY A 156 16.17 -0.59 6.62
C GLY A 156 16.35 0.85 6.12
N VAL A 157 17.24 1.59 6.77
CA VAL A 157 17.71 2.89 6.29
C VAL A 157 19.19 2.76 5.96
N VAL A 158 19.57 3.13 4.75
CA VAL A 158 20.97 3.17 4.34
C VAL A 158 21.46 4.61 4.48
N GLY A 159 22.08 4.91 5.62
CA GLY A 159 22.43 6.26 6.03
C GLY A 159 23.70 6.84 5.37
N TYR A 160 24.54 6.00 4.79
CA TYR A 160 25.80 6.42 4.14
C TYR A 160 25.61 6.86 2.69
N CYS A 161 24.44 6.63 2.11
CA CYS A 161 24.06 7.14 0.79
C CYS A 161 23.74 8.64 0.86
N ILE A 162 24.00 9.37 -0.22
CA ILE A 162 23.64 10.79 -0.35
C ILE A 162 22.78 10.94 -1.62
N PRO A 163 21.45 11.10 -1.49
CA PRO A 163 20.67 11.14 -0.25
C PRO A 163 20.55 9.76 0.43
N PRO A 164 20.22 9.70 1.75
CA PRO A 164 19.92 8.43 2.41
C PRO A 164 18.72 7.75 1.77
N ILE A 165 18.78 6.44 1.59
CA ILE A 165 17.72 5.66 0.97
C ILE A 165 17.05 4.71 1.97
N TRP A 166 15.85 4.25 1.62
CA TRP A 166 15.22 3.10 2.26
C TRP A 166 15.53 1.84 1.47
N ILE A 167 15.68 0.74 2.19
CA ILE A 167 15.71 -0.60 1.59
C ILE A 167 14.57 -1.43 2.16
N THR A 168 13.98 -2.30 1.35
CA THR A 168 13.00 -3.28 1.80
C THR A 168 13.41 -4.68 1.45
N THR A 169 12.93 -5.65 2.23
CA THR A 169 12.99 -7.07 1.90
C THR A 169 11.66 -7.71 2.28
N THR A 170 11.21 -8.66 1.49
CA THR A 170 9.95 -9.37 1.75
C THR A 170 10.09 -10.22 3.01
N MET A 171 9.02 -10.27 3.80
CA MET A 171 8.92 -11.22 4.90
C MET A 171 8.01 -12.40 4.53
N ASP A 172 7.84 -12.67 3.23
CA ASP A 172 6.99 -13.77 2.78
C ASP A 172 7.46 -15.09 3.40
N ARG A 173 6.51 -15.96 3.74
CA ARG A 173 6.85 -17.28 4.23
C ARG A 173 7.27 -18.09 3.02
N VAL A 174 8.55 -18.39 2.90
CA VAL A 174 9.03 -19.41 1.97
C VAL A 174 8.28 -20.70 2.27
N ARG A 175 7.33 -21.07 1.40
CA ARG A 175 6.77 -22.41 1.41
C ARG A 175 7.91 -23.32 0.97
N LEU A 176 8.61 -23.90 1.94
CA LEU A 176 9.49 -25.03 1.68
C LEU A 176 8.62 -26.09 0.99
N LYS A 177 8.90 -26.33 -0.29
CA LYS A 177 8.30 -27.41 -1.06
C LYS A 177 8.82 -28.75 -0.56
#